data_AF-A0A3D5B9S6-F1
#
_entry.id   AF-A0A3D5B9S6-F1
#
_cell.length_a   1.000
_cell.length_b   1.000
_cell.length_c   1.000
_cell.angle_alpha   90.00
_cell.angle_beta   90.00
_cell.angle_gamma   90.00
#
_symmetry.space_group_name_H-M   'P 1'
#
loop_
_entity.id
_entity.type
_entity.pdbx_description
1 polymer ?
#
loop_
_entity_poly.entity_id
_entity_poly.type
_entity_poly.pdbx_seq_one_letter_code
_entity_poly.pdbx_strand_id
1 'polypeptide(L)' 'MSIYLLDKTLQVDITYACEDLELEDNICVSVIERCPPAEKILCAGQTHLFLTPTEARILGEALLEAADLSDSGRHK' A
#
# COMPACT_ATOMS: atom_id res chain seq x y z
N MET A 1 4.88 -3.48 8.35
CA MET A 1 4.17 -2.28 8.87
C MET A 1 2.72 -2.37 8.44
N SER A 2 1.77 -2.03 9.32
CA SER A 2 0.33 -2.09 9.01
C SER A 2 -0.28 -0.69 9.04
N ILE A 3 -0.99 -0.33 7.97
CA ILE A 3 -1.69 0.94 7.80
C ILE A 3 -3.19 0.63 7.71
N TYR A 4 -4.01 1.40 8.42
CA TYR A 4 -5.46 1.29 8.35
C TYR A 4 -6.04 2.54 7.69
N LEU A 5 -6.78 2.33 6.60
CA LEU A 5 -7.40 3.36 5.78
C LEU A 5 -8.93 3.16 5.79
N LEU A 6 -9.67 4.16 5.28
CA LEU A 6 -11.12 4.12 5.11
C LEU A 6 -11.85 3.60 6.37
N ASP A 7 -11.67 4.29 7.50
CA ASP A 7 -12.25 3.89 8.79
C ASP A 7 -11.93 2.43 9.20
N LYS A 8 -10.71 1.99 8.90
CA LYS A 8 -10.18 0.64 9.20
C LYS A 8 -10.82 -0.50 8.40
N THR A 9 -11.64 -0.18 7.41
CA THR A 9 -12.21 -1.17 6.49
C THR A 9 -11.19 -1.66 5.47
N LEU A 10 -10.13 -0.89 5.21
CA LEU A 10 -9.02 -1.26 4.36
C LEU A 10 -7.72 -1.30 5.17
N GLN A 11 -7.08 -2.47 5.21
CA GLN A 11 -5.75 -2.63 5.81
C GLN A 11 -4.72 -2.81 4.71
N VAL A 12 -3.60 -2.11 4.82
CA VAL A 12 -2.43 -2.26 3.95
C VAL A 12 -1.24 -2.68 4.80
N ASP A 13 -0.69 -3.86 4.54
CA ASP A 13 0.52 -4.36 5.16
C ASP A 13 1.69 -4.29 4.18
N ILE A 14 2.80 -3.68 4.59
CA ILE A 14 4.05 -3.62 3.82
C ILE A 14 5.10 -4.45 4.54
N THR A 15 5.63 -5.45 3.85
CA THR A 15 6.63 -6.39 4.38
C THR A 15 7.78 -6.57 3.41
N TYR A 16 8.98 -6.76 3.95
CA TYR A 16 10.11 -7.29 3.20
C TYR A 16 10.03 -8.81 3.28
N ALA A 17 9.82 -9.47 2.14
CA ALA A 17 9.71 -10.92 2.04
C ALA A 17 11.12 -11.53 2.05
N CYS A 18 11.73 -11.64 3.24
CA CYS A 18 13.05 -12.23 3.43
C CYS A 18 13.15 -13.68 2.92
N GLU A 19 12.02 -14.37 2.77
CA GLU A 19 11.94 -15.76 2.30
C GLU A 19 12.20 -15.86 0.79
N ASP A 20 12.08 -14.76 0.06
CA ASP A 20 12.24 -14.65 -1.40
C ASP A 20 13.50 -13.86 -1.77
N LEU A 21 14.61 -14.06 -1.04
CA LEU A 21 15.88 -13.36 -1.29
C LEU A 21 16.46 -13.54 -2.70
N GLU A 22 16.07 -14.63 -3.39
CA GLU A 22 16.47 -14.91 -4.77
C GLU A 22 15.61 -14.17 -5.81
N LEU A 23 14.49 -13.56 -5.38
CA LEU A 23 13.61 -12.78 -6.23
C LEU A 23 13.92 -11.27 -6.09
N GLU A 24 13.86 -10.58 -7.22
CA GLU A 24 14.14 -9.14 -7.28
C GLU A 24 12.98 -8.31 -6.68
N ASP A 25 11.77 -8.86 -6.63
CA ASP A 25 10.52 -8.27 -6.15
C ASP A 25 10.15 -8.70 -4.72
N ASN A 26 11.08 -8.47 -3.80
CA ASN A 26 11.00 -8.92 -2.41
C ASN A 26 10.30 -7.94 -1.44
N ILE A 27 9.57 -6.95 -1.97
CA ILE A 27 8.71 -6.06 -1.17
C ILE A 27 7.26 -6.42 -1.43
N CYS A 28 6.54 -6.91 -0.42
CA CYS A 28 5.14 -7.27 -0.54
C CYS A 28 4.25 -6.17 0.08
N VAL A 29 3.28 -5.71 -0.70
CA VAL A 29 2.17 -4.87 -0.26
C VAL A 29 0.91 -5.72 -0.28
N SER A 30 0.36 -6.01 0.90
CA SER A 30 -0.88 -6.75 1.06
C SER A 30 -2.02 -5.78 1.33
N VAL A 31 -3.04 -5.78 0.48
CA VAL A 31 -4.28 -5.01 0.67
C VAL A 31 -5.38 -5.97 1.12
N ILE A 32 -5.96 -5.72 2.29
CA ILE A 32 -6.94 -6.59 2.94
C ILE A 32 -8.23 -5.80 3.16
N GLU A 33 -9.32 -6.27 2.58
CA GLU A 33 -10.63 -5.63 2.65
C GLU A 33 -11.45 -6.26 3.78
N ARG A 34 -11.57 -5.54 4.90
CA ARG A 34 -12.27 -5.95 6.13
C ARG A 34 -13.70 -5.38 6.16
N CYS A 35 -14.39 -5.44 5.03
CA CYS A 35 -15.74 -4.92 4.84
C CYS A 35 -16.66 -5.95 4.17
N PRO A 36 -17.99 -5.73 4.20
CA PRO A 36 -18.94 -6.53 3.43
C PRO A 36 -18.61 -6.54 1.93
N PRO A 37 -18.97 -7.62 1.20
CA PRO A 37 -18.64 -7.77 -0.22
C PRO A 37 -19.06 -6.60 -1.12
N ALA A 38 -20.17 -5.93 -0.80
CA ALA A 38 -20.69 -4.80 -1.58
C ALA A 38 -19.83 -3.52 -1.47
N GLU A 39 -18.96 -3.43 -0.46
CA GLU A 39 -18.10 -2.28 -0.19
C GLU A 39 -16.66 -2.50 -0.64
N LYS A 40 -16.34 -3.70 -1.16
CA LYS A 40 -15.00 -4.05 -1.62
C LYS A 40 -14.65 -3.28 -2.90
N ILE A 41 -13.52 -2.60 -2.87
CA ILE A 41 -12.92 -1.85 -3.97
C ILE A 41 -12.19 -2.81 -4.91
N LEU A 42 -11.41 -3.75 -4.37
CA LEU A 42 -10.66 -4.72 -5.17
C LEU A 42 -11.47 -5.98 -5.48
N CYS A 43 -12.67 -6.09 -4.92
CA CYS A 43 -13.53 -7.27 -5.00
C CYS A 43 -12.80 -8.56 -4.54
N ALA A 44 -11.78 -8.42 -3.71
CA ALA A 44 -10.94 -9.51 -3.23
C ALA A 44 -11.03 -9.60 -1.69
N GLY A 45 -10.73 -10.76 -1.11
CA GLY A 45 -10.50 -10.82 0.34
C GLY A 45 -9.19 -10.12 0.70
N GLN A 46 -8.17 -10.47 -0.07
CA GLN A 46 -6.79 -10.02 0.08
C GLN A 46 -6.14 -10.00 -1.29
N THR A 47 -5.34 -8.97 -1.56
CA THR A 47 -4.56 -8.80 -2.79
C THR A 47 -3.12 -8.56 -2.40
N HIS A 48 -2.19 -9.21 -3.09
CA HIS A 48 -0.75 -9.02 -2.91
C HIS A 48 -0.15 -8.36 -4.14
N LEU A 49 0.70 -7.36 -3.90
CA LEU A 49 1.54 -6.72 -4.90
C LEU A 49 2.99 -6.94 -4.47
N PHE A 50 3.77 -7.56 -5.34
CA PHE A 50 5.21 -7.74 -5.15
C PHE A 50 5.93 -6.68 -5.97
N LEU A 51 6.86 -5.97 -5.35
CA LEU A 51 7.56 -4.84 -5.92
C LEU A 51 9.05 -5.04 -5.74
N THR A 52 9.82 -4.64 -6.76
CA THR A 52 11.25 -4.45 -6.60
C THR A 52 11.54 -3.29 -5.63
N PRO A 53 12.73 -3.23 -5.01
CA PRO A 53 13.14 -2.10 -4.20
C PRO A 53 13.09 -0.76 -4.94
N THR A 54 13.23 -0.75 -6.27
CA THR A 54 13.14 0.48 -7.08
C THR A 54 11.68 0.93 -7.22
N GLU A 55 10.78 0.02 -7.58
CA GLU A 55 9.35 0.33 -7.71
C GLU A 55 8.73 0.76 -6.37
N ALA A 56 9.11 0.10 -5.28
CA ALA A 56 8.65 0.45 -3.93
C ALA A 56 9.06 1.89 -3.54
N ARG A 57 10.28 2.32 -3.90
CA ARG A 57 10.74 3.70 -3.66
C ARG A 57 9.96 4.71 -4.51
N ILE A 58 9.83 4.45 -5.81
CA ILE A 58 9.08 5.32 -6.73
C ILE A 58 7.63 5.52 -6.24
N LEU A 59 6.96 4.42 -5.85
CA LEU A 59 5.60 4.48 -5.32
C LEU A 59 5.52 5.29 -4.01
N GLY A 60 6.45 5.06 -3.10
CA GLY A 60 6.51 5.80 -1.83
C GLY A 60 6.76 7.29 -2.02
N GLU A 61 7.70 7.66 -2.89
CA GLU A 61 8.03 9.05 -3.22
C GLU A 61 6.84 9.78 -3.85
N ALA A 62 6.15 9.15 -4.80
CA ALA A 62 4.96 9.72 -5.43
C ALA A 62 3.83 9.98 -4.42
N LEU A 63 3.63 9.07 -3.44
CA LEU A 63 2.66 9.26 -2.36
C LEU A 63 3.04 10.42 -1.43
N LEU A 64 4.33 10.55 -1.09
CA LEU A 64 4.83 11.65 -0.27
C LEU A 64 4.67 12.99 -0.97
N GLU A 65 5.05 13.09 -2.25
CA GLU A 65 4.91 14.32 -3.04
C GLU A 65 3.45 14.79 -3.11
N ALA A 66 2.51 13.86 -3.36
CA ALA A 66 1.09 14.17 -3.38
C ALA A 66 0.57 14.67 -2.01
N ALA A 67 1.07 14.10 -0.91
CA ALA A 67 0.72 14.54 0.44
C ALA A 67 1.27 15.95 0.72
N ASP A 68 2.54 16.20 0.41
CA ASP A 68 3.20 17.49 0.62
C ASP A 68 2.51 18.61 -0.17
N LEU A 69 2.07 18.34 -1.41
CA LEU A 69 1.30 19.27 -2.22
C LEU A 69 -0.08 19.58 -1.61
N SER A 70 -0.77 18.56 -1.09
CA SER A 70 -2.07 18.72 -0.42
C SER A 70 -1.95 19.59 0.82
N ASP A 71 -0.94 19.36 1.65
CA ASP A 71 -0.69 20.14 2.87
C ASP A 71 -0.30 21.58 2.55
N SER A 72 0.58 21.78 1.57
CA SER A 72 0.98 23.11 1.09
C SER A 72 -0.20 23.90 0.49
N GLY A 73 -1.12 23.22 -0.18
CA GLY A 73 -2.34 23.81 -0.74
C GLY A 73 -3.37 24.24 0.32
N ARG A 74 -3.32 23.70 1.52
CA ARG A 74 -4.19 24.05 2.66
C ARG A 74 -3.76 25.33 3.40
N HIS A 75 -2.58 25.86 3.10
CA HIS A 75 -2.01 27.08 3.70
C HIS A 75 -2.11 28.33 2.81
N LYS A 76 -2.87 28.27 1.70
CA LYS A 76 -3.27 29.44 0.90
C LYS A 76 -4.72 29.82 1.18
#